data_AF-A0A7V5L313-F1
#
_entry.id   AF-A0A7V5L313-F1
#
_cell.length_a   1.000
_cell.length_b   1.000
_cell.length_c   1.000
_cell.angle_alpha   90.00
_cell.angle_beta   90.00
_cell.angle_gamma   90.00
#
_symmetry.space_group_name_H-M   'P 1'
#
loop_
_entity.id
_entity.type
_entity.pdbx_description
1 polymer ?
#
loop_
_entity_poly.entity_id
_entity_poly.type
_entity_poly.pdbx_seq_one_letter_code
_entity_poly.pdbx_strand_id
1 'polypeptide(L)'
;MKKIAVLLILTFITISNATTVYENGEDGLADGWRIQGNGQPATNIYSPSQDSRVIRLQGSGGPWILGAISGDSAWNNTTEKTISWKMVMGSRYTVYVVVSTTNGTRYLFYNDLPKRILRH
;
A
#
# COMPACT_ATOMS: atom_id res chain seq x y z
N MET A 1 -35.21 15.90 44.25
CA MET A 1 -35.00 15.24 42.92
C MET A 1 -33.64 15.68 42.39
N LYS A 2 -32.62 14.82 42.43
CA LYS A 2 -31.27 15.13 41.93
C LYS A 2 -31.24 14.92 40.42
N LYS A 3 -31.08 15.99 39.64
CA LYS A 3 -30.90 15.91 38.18
C LYS A 3 -29.48 15.42 37.92
N ILE A 4 -29.34 14.18 37.43
CA ILE A 4 -28.07 13.65 36.94
C ILE A 4 -27.87 14.23 35.54
N ALA A 5 -26.86 15.08 35.38
CA ALA A 5 -26.42 15.52 34.06
C ALA A 5 -25.57 14.40 33.45
N VAL A 6 -26.04 13.83 32.33
CA VAL A 6 -25.26 12.89 31.52
C VAL A 6 -24.38 13.71 30.57
N LEU A 7 -23.07 13.66 30.77
CA LEU A 7 -22.09 14.26 29.88
C LEU A 7 -21.82 13.29 28.73
N LEU A 8 -22.28 13.63 27.53
CA LEU A 8 -22.01 12.87 26.30
C LEU A 8 -20.64 13.29 25.76
N ILE A 9 -19.62 12.45 25.90
CA ILE A 9 -18.29 12.68 25.32
C ILE A 9 -18.33 12.21 23.86
N LEU A 10 -18.44 13.15 22.91
CA LEU A 10 -18.26 12.86 21.49
C LEU A 10 -16.76 12.69 21.20
N THR A 11 -16.31 11.44 21.07
CA THR A 11 -14.99 11.15 20.52
C THR A 11 -15.06 11.28 18.99
N PHE A 12 -14.46 12.34 18.45
CA PHE A 12 -14.19 12.44 17.03
C PHE A 12 -13.06 11.47 16.69
N ILE A 13 -13.40 10.29 16.19
CA ILE A 13 -12.43 9.40 15.56
C ILE A 13 -12.07 10.03 14.22
N THR A 14 -10.94 10.72 14.14
CA THR A 14 -10.39 11.17 12.86
C THR A 14 -9.88 9.94 12.13
N ILE A 15 -10.73 9.33 11.31
CA ILE A 15 -10.28 8.36 10.32
C ILE A 15 -9.50 9.17 9.29
N SER A 16 -8.17 9.07 9.32
CA SER A 16 -7.31 9.61 8.27
C SER A 16 -7.58 8.81 6.99
N ASN A 17 -8.61 9.21 6.25
CA ASN A 17 -8.83 8.69 4.92
C ASN A 17 -7.71 9.20 4.02
N ALA A 18 -7.06 8.30 3.28
CA ALA A 18 -6.15 8.71 2.24
C ALA A 18 -6.93 9.56 1.22
N THR A 19 -6.41 10.74 0.88
CA THR A 19 -7.02 11.60 -0.14
C THR A 19 -7.05 10.89 -1.50
N THR A 20 -5.98 10.16 -1.82
CA THR A 20 -5.90 9.29 -3.01
C THR A 20 -5.75 7.82 -2.58
N VAL A 21 -6.61 6.95 -3.10
CA VAL A 21 -6.54 5.49 -2.92
C VAL A 21 -6.21 4.86 -4.26
N TYR A 22 -5.02 4.26 -4.37
CA TYR A 22 -4.60 3.56 -5.60
C TYR A 22 -5.07 2.11 -5.66
N GLU A 23 -5.29 1.49 -4.50
CA GLU A 23 -5.74 0.11 -4.37
C GLU A 23 -6.33 -0.10 -2.97
N ASN A 24 -7.51 -0.70 -2.91
CA ASN A 24 -8.17 -1.10 -1.67
C ASN A 24 -8.75 -2.52 -1.72
N GLY A 25 -8.70 -3.20 -2.86
CA GLY A 25 -9.22 -4.55 -3.10
C GLY A 25 -10.74 -4.64 -3.24
N GLU A 26 -11.50 -3.57 -3.02
CA GLU A 26 -12.95 -3.68 -2.84
C GLU A 26 -13.75 -3.70 -4.17
N ASP A 27 -13.13 -3.34 -5.29
CA ASP A 27 -13.76 -3.40 -6.62
C ASP A 27 -13.82 -4.82 -7.21
N GLY A 28 -13.18 -5.79 -6.56
CA GLY A 28 -13.11 -7.18 -7.04
C GLY A 28 -12.16 -7.38 -8.22
N LEU A 29 -11.41 -6.37 -8.63
CA LEU A 29 -10.47 -6.38 -9.75
C LEU A 29 -9.01 -6.35 -9.27
N ALA A 30 -8.10 -6.59 -10.20
CA ALA A 30 -6.65 -6.50 -10.00
C ALA A 30 -5.93 -5.92 -11.24
N ASP A 31 -6.68 -5.21 -12.09
CA ASP A 31 -6.23 -4.65 -13.36
C ASP A 31 -5.22 -3.49 -13.21
N GLY A 32 -5.19 -2.85 -12.04
CA GLY A 32 -4.13 -1.90 -11.65
C GLY A 32 -2.75 -2.55 -11.52
N TRP A 33 -2.66 -3.89 -11.40
CA TRP A 33 -1.43 -4.61 -11.16
C TRP A 33 -0.83 -5.24 -12.42
N ARG A 34 0.50 -5.20 -12.50
CA ARG A 34 1.31 -5.82 -13.54
C ARG A 34 2.37 -6.69 -12.91
N ILE A 35 2.84 -7.69 -13.64
CA ILE A 35 4.01 -8.48 -13.23
C ILE A 35 5.09 -8.40 -14.30
N GLN A 36 6.33 -8.17 -13.87
CA GLN A 36 7.50 -8.13 -14.77
C GLN A 36 8.47 -9.32 -14.58
N GLY A 37 8.17 -10.21 -13.64
CA GLY A 37 8.93 -11.44 -13.41
C GLY A 37 8.10 -12.71 -13.61
N ASN A 38 8.57 -13.81 -13.03
CA ASN A 38 8.03 -15.17 -13.18
C ASN A 38 6.97 -15.56 -12.13
N GLY A 39 6.51 -14.63 -11.30
CA GLY A 39 5.43 -14.87 -10.35
C GLY A 39 4.07 -15.08 -11.04
N GLN A 40 3.03 -15.32 -10.24
CA GLN A 40 1.67 -15.39 -10.77
C GLN A 40 1.06 -13.99 -10.90
N PRO A 41 0.15 -13.74 -11.87
CA PRO A 41 -0.61 -12.49 -11.91
C PRO A 41 -1.26 -12.15 -10.56
N ALA A 42 -1.37 -10.86 -10.26
CA ALA A 42 -2.09 -10.42 -9.07
C ALA A 42 -3.56 -10.86 -9.14
N THR A 43 -4.13 -11.23 -8.00
CA THR A 43 -5.52 -11.69 -7.93
C THR A 43 -6.25 -10.99 -6.79
N ASN A 44 -7.52 -10.69 -6.98
CA ASN A 44 -8.38 -10.15 -5.94
C ASN A 44 -9.09 -11.29 -5.23
N ILE A 45 -8.90 -11.41 -3.91
CA ILE A 45 -9.49 -12.48 -3.11
C ILE A 45 -10.17 -11.90 -1.86
N TYR A 46 -11.23 -12.55 -1.39
CA TYR A 46 -11.76 -12.26 -0.06
C TYR A 46 -10.85 -12.88 1.01
N SER A 47 -10.47 -12.08 2.01
CA SER A 47 -9.64 -12.51 3.14
C SER A 47 -10.49 -12.56 4.42
N PRO A 48 -10.89 -13.76 4.90
CA PRO A 48 -11.70 -13.87 6.11
C PRO A 48 -11.04 -13.28 7.36
N SER A 49 -9.71 -13.30 7.45
CA SER A 49 -8.99 -12.74 8.59
C SER A 49 -8.97 -11.20 8.62
N GLN A 50 -9.27 -10.56 7.48
CA GLN A 50 -9.40 -9.11 7.38
C GLN A 50 -10.85 -8.66 7.23
N ASP A 51 -11.78 -9.60 7.05
CA ASP A 51 -13.17 -9.37 6.67
C ASP A 51 -13.32 -8.34 5.53
N SER A 52 -12.49 -8.49 4.50
CA SER A 52 -12.34 -7.52 3.40
C SER A 52 -11.65 -8.20 2.21
N ARG A 53 -11.75 -7.60 1.03
CA ARG A 53 -11.03 -8.06 -0.15
C ARG A 53 -9.59 -7.53 -0.15
N VAL A 54 -8.67 -8.33 -0.68
CA VAL A 54 -7.26 -7.99 -0.77
C VAL A 54 -6.68 -8.41 -2.11
N ILE A 55 -5.59 -7.74 -2.50
CA ILE A 55 -4.78 -8.19 -3.61
C ILE A 55 -3.76 -9.21 -3.11
N ARG A 56 -3.82 -10.41 -3.66
CA ARG A 56 -2.86 -11.49 -3.41
C ARG A 56 -1.78 -11.48 -4.48
N LEU A 57 -0.54 -11.35 -4.01
CA LEU A 57 0.69 -11.48 -4.78
C LEU A 57 1.35 -12.80 -4.37
N GLN A 58 1.60 -13.71 -5.32
CA GLN A 58 2.08 -15.05 -4.99
C GLN A 58 2.96 -15.67 -6.10
N GLY A 59 3.83 -16.59 -5.69
CA GLY A 59 4.79 -17.25 -6.57
C GLY A 59 6.21 -16.70 -6.42
N SER A 60 7.17 -17.38 -7.03
CA SER A 60 8.57 -16.97 -7.03
C SER A 60 8.86 -16.09 -8.26
N GLY A 61 9.20 -14.82 -8.05
CA GLY A 61 9.68 -13.94 -9.12
C GLY A 61 8.80 -12.73 -9.39
N GLY A 62 8.62 -11.85 -8.40
CA GLY A 62 8.18 -10.48 -8.69
C GLY A 62 9.16 -9.72 -9.62
N PRO A 63 8.95 -8.41 -9.85
CA PRO A 63 8.07 -7.55 -9.09
C PRO A 63 6.63 -7.54 -9.59
N TRP A 64 5.70 -7.38 -8.65
CA TRP A 64 4.35 -6.91 -8.92
C TRP A 64 4.33 -5.40 -8.79
N ILE A 65 3.74 -4.72 -9.77
CA ILE A 65 3.75 -3.27 -9.89
C ILE A 65 2.31 -2.80 -9.96
N LEU A 66 1.89 -2.00 -8.98
CA LEU A 66 0.64 -1.26 -9.02
C LEU A 66 0.87 0.04 -9.82
N GLY A 67 0.15 0.22 -10.92
CA GLY A 67 0.41 1.27 -11.91
C GLY A 67 1.59 0.94 -12.82
N ALA A 68 2.48 1.90 -13.03
CA ALA A 68 3.69 1.77 -13.86
C ALA A 68 4.87 2.57 -13.28
N ILE A 69 6.08 2.24 -13.72
CA ILE A 69 7.32 2.93 -13.31
C ILE A 69 7.38 4.36 -13.91
N SER A 70 6.77 4.57 -15.07
CA SER A 70 6.71 5.85 -15.78
C SER A 70 5.53 5.91 -16.75
N GLY A 71 5.28 7.09 -17.33
CA GLY A 71 4.21 7.33 -18.30
C GLY A 71 2.82 7.48 -17.67
N ASP A 72 1.79 7.47 -18.51
CA ASP A 72 0.41 7.81 -18.10
C ASP A 72 -0.23 6.79 -17.17
N SER A 73 0.28 5.56 -17.15
CA SER A 73 -0.17 4.50 -16.22
C SER A 73 0.53 4.56 -14.85
N ALA A 74 1.52 5.43 -14.66
CA ALA A 74 2.10 5.69 -13.35
C ALA A 74 1.15 6.55 -12.51
N TRP A 75 1.31 6.51 -11.18
CA TRP A 75 0.47 7.30 -10.28
C TRP A 75 0.55 8.81 -10.53
N ASN A 76 1.70 9.31 -10.99
CA ASN A 76 1.94 10.72 -11.34
C ASN A 76 1.46 11.73 -10.28
N ASN A 77 1.46 11.33 -9.01
CA ASN A 77 1.03 12.18 -7.92
C ASN A 77 2.15 13.12 -7.48
N THR A 78 1.86 14.41 -7.56
CA THR A 78 2.83 15.48 -7.31
C THR A 78 2.55 16.23 -6.00
N THR A 79 1.37 16.03 -5.41
CA THR A 79 0.84 16.86 -4.30
C THR A 79 0.99 16.19 -2.94
N GLU A 80 0.83 14.87 -2.85
CA GLU A 80 0.92 14.11 -1.60
C GLU A 80 2.36 13.66 -1.34
N LYS A 81 2.77 13.62 -0.06
CA LYS A 81 4.14 13.25 0.37
C LYS A 81 4.17 12.09 1.37
N THR A 82 3.02 11.52 1.68
CA THR A 82 2.88 10.39 2.60
C THR A 82 2.24 9.24 1.83
N ILE A 83 2.86 8.07 1.93
CA ILE A 83 2.33 6.82 1.42
C ILE A 83 2.08 5.88 2.59
N SER A 84 0.96 5.18 2.55
CA SER A 84 0.59 4.16 3.53
C SER A 84 0.02 2.95 2.80
N TRP A 85 0.32 1.76 3.29
CA TRP A 85 -0.27 0.52 2.80
C TRP A 85 -0.42 -0.46 3.95
N LYS A 86 -1.28 -1.47 3.76
CA LYS A 86 -1.46 -2.59 4.68
C LYS A 86 -1.10 -3.86 3.94
N MET A 87 -0.27 -4.71 4.55
CA MET A 87 0.17 -5.97 3.96
C MET A 87 0.29 -7.07 5.02
N VAL A 88 0.05 -8.30 4.58
CA VAL A 88 0.34 -9.52 5.36
C VAL A 88 1.33 -10.35 4.56
N MET A 89 2.40 -10.81 5.22
CA MET A 89 3.56 -11.39 4.53
C MET A 89 3.74 -12.87 4.85
N GLY A 90 3.86 -13.68 3.79
CA GLY A 90 4.24 -15.09 3.88
C GLY A 90 5.72 -15.36 3.55
N SER A 91 6.45 -14.37 3.04
CA SER A 91 7.85 -14.45 2.66
C SER A 91 8.54 -13.10 2.81
N ARG A 92 9.87 -13.09 2.66
CA ARG A 92 10.65 -11.84 2.58
C ARG A 92 10.13 -10.92 1.48
N TYR A 93 10.26 -9.61 1.69
CA TYR A 93 9.74 -8.62 0.77
C TYR A 93 10.63 -7.39 0.63
N THR A 94 10.40 -6.69 -0.47
CA THR A 94 10.84 -5.31 -0.68
C THR A 94 9.75 -4.59 -1.44
N VAL A 95 9.23 -3.52 -0.87
CA VAL A 95 8.41 -2.52 -1.56
C VAL A 95 9.36 -1.40 -1.98
N TYR A 96 9.34 -1.04 -3.26
CA TYR A 96 10.01 0.16 -3.72
C TYR A 96 8.99 1.16 -4.25
N VAL A 97 9.17 2.43 -3.90
CA VAL A 97 8.37 3.55 -4.38
C VAL A 97 9.23 4.41 -5.27
N VAL A 98 8.81 4.57 -6.53
CA VAL A 98 9.51 5.41 -7.51
C VAL A 98 9.08 6.85 -7.29
N VAL A 99 10.04 7.74 -7.04
CA VAL A 99 9.78 9.17 -6.85
C VAL A 99 10.65 10.00 -7.79
N SER A 100 10.02 10.95 -8.48
CA SER A 100 10.72 11.92 -9.31
C SER A 100 11.14 13.10 -8.45
N THR A 101 12.43 13.45 -8.50
CA THR A 101 12.99 14.61 -7.80
C THR A 101 13.68 15.55 -8.78
N THR A 102 14.00 16.77 -8.35
CA THR A 102 14.82 17.71 -9.15
C THR A 102 16.20 17.15 -9.49
N ASN A 103 16.69 16.18 -8.72
CA ASN A 103 17.95 15.49 -8.96
C ASN A 103 17.77 14.14 -9.67
N GLY A 104 16.63 13.93 -10.33
CA GLY A 104 16.27 12.71 -11.04
C GLY A 104 15.46 11.70 -10.20
N THR A 105 15.23 10.52 -10.78
CA THR A 105 14.47 9.44 -10.14
C THR A 105 15.17 8.92 -8.90
N ARG A 106 14.41 8.65 -7.84
CA ARG A 106 14.84 7.96 -6.63
C ARG A 106 13.93 6.77 -6.37
N TYR A 107 14.47 5.77 -5.69
CA TYR A 107 13.74 4.58 -5.26
C TYR A 107 13.80 4.54 -3.74
N LEU A 108 12.64 4.65 -3.09
CA LEU A 108 12.53 4.49 -1.64
C LEU A 108 12.26 3.01 -1.36
N PHE A 109 13.12 2.36 -0.57
CA PHE A 109 13.03 0.93 -0.28
C PHE A 109 12.52 0.68 1.13
N TYR A 110 11.47 -0.14 1.25
CA TYR A 110 10.92 -0.65 2.50
C TYR A 110 10.96 -2.17 2.44
N ASN A 111 11.76 -2.80 3.30
CA ASN A 111 11.99 -4.23 3.25
C ASN A 111 12.14 -4.81 4.65
N ASP A 112 12.00 -6.13 4.76
CA ASP A 112 12.24 -6.90 5.98
C ASP A 112 13.64 -7.53 6.03
N LEU A 113 14.58 -7.05 5.19
CA LEU A 113 15.94 -7.54 5.26
C LEU A 113 16.57 -7.09 6.59
N PRO A 114 17.45 -7.92 7.18
CA PRO A 114 18.24 -7.50 8.33
C PRO A 114 18.92 -6.17 8.01
N LYS A 115 18.90 -5.23 8.96
CA LYS A 115 19.60 -3.96 8.83
C LYS A 115 21.07 -4.27 8.56
N ARG A 116 21.49 -4.19 7.30
CA ARG A 116 22.90 -4.30 6.95
C ARG A 116 23.58 -3.16 7.71
N ILE A 117 24.54 -3.47 8.58
CA ILE A 117 25.44 -2.47 9.14
C ILE A 117 26.12 -1.85 7.92
N LEU A 118 25.61 -0.71 7.47
CA LEU A 118 26.30 0.12 6.51
C LEU A 118 27.50 0.65 7.27
N ARG A 119 28.64 -0.03 7.12
CA ARG A 119 29.92 0.60 7.41
C ARG A 119 30.06 1.71 6.37
N HIS A 120 29.82 2.94 6.83
CA HIS A 120 30.21 4.15 6.12
C HIS A 120 31.74 4.19 6.01
#